data_AF-I3CZV9-F1
#
_entry.id   AF-I3CZV9-F1
#
_cell.length_a   1.000
_cell.length_b   1.000
_cell.length_c   1.000
_cell.angle_alpha   90.00
_cell.angle_beta   90.00
_cell.angle_gamma   90.00
#
_symmetry.space_group_name_H-M   'P 1'
#
loop_
_entity.id
_entity.type
_entity.pdbx_description
1 polymer ?
#
loop_
_entity_poly.entity_id
_entity_poly.type
_entity_poly.pdbx_seq_one_letter_code
_entity_poly.pdbx_strand_id
1 'polypeptide(L)' 'MSVRAGACGICGKQKTELEEHHVVEYLDNQDRTPKIYICPECHTQQEKYKNYLKNVCGFDIDRRK' A
#
# COMPACT_ATOMS: atom_id res chain seq x y z
N MET A 1 -4.92 1.02 -17.67
CA MET A 1 -4.79 0.54 -16.28
C MET A 1 -5.84 -0.53 -16.07
N SER A 2 -5.45 -1.77 -15.77
CA SER A 2 -6.41 -2.86 -15.58
C SER A 2 -7.02 -2.76 -14.18
N VAL A 3 -8.19 -2.13 -14.09
CA VAL A 3 -8.91 -1.94 -12.81
C VAL A 3 -9.49 -3.29 -12.39
N ARG A 4 -8.97 -3.87 -11.31
CA ARG A 4 -9.47 -5.15 -10.78
C ARG A 4 -10.50 -4.85 -9.72
N ALA A 5 -11.76 -5.22 -9.95
CA ALA A 5 -12.79 -5.13 -8.92
C ALA A 5 -12.69 -6.33 -7.98
N GLY A 6 -12.60 -6.10 -6.67
CA GLY A 6 -12.43 -7.19 -5.71
C GLY A 6 -12.62 -6.76 -4.26
N ALA A 7 -12.08 -7.57 -3.34
CA ALA A 7 -11.99 -7.24 -1.93
C ALA A 7 -10.65 -6.55 -1.64
N CYS A 8 -10.69 -5.41 -0.95
CA CYS A 8 -9.48 -4.71 -0.52
C CYS A 8 -8.69 -5.56 0.48
N GLY A 9 -7.39 -5.77 0.24
CA GLY A 9 -6.52 -6.53 1.13
C GLY A 9 -6.26 -5.89 2.50
N ILE A 10 -6.59 -4.60 2.68
CA ILE A 10 -6.43 -3.88 3.96
C ILE A 10 -7.76 -3.81 4.73
N CYS A 11 -8.78 -3.20 4.13
CA CYS A 11 -10.04 -2.93 4.83
C CYS A 11 -11.13 -3.99 4.58
N GLY A 12 -10.89 -4.98 3.72
CA GLY A 12 -11.85 -6.04 3.41
C GLY A 12 -13.09 -5.58 2.62
N LYS A 13 -13.19 -4.30 2.24
CA LYS A 13 -14.32 -3.75 1.47
C LYS A 13 -14.44 -4.49 0.14
N GLN A 14 -15.61 -5.06 -0.12
CA GLN A 14 -15.89 -5.81 -1.34
C GLN A 14 -16.40 -4.90 -2.47
N LYS A 15 -16.29 -5.39 -3.71
CA LYS A 15 -16.77 -4.71 -4.93
C LYS A 15 -16.20 -3.30 -5.08
N THR A 16 -14.95 -3.13 -4.67
CA THR A 16 -14.23 -1.86 -4.80
C THR A 16 -13.18 -2.00 -5.90
N GLU A 17 -12.90 -0.90 -6.59
CA GLU A 17 -11.77 -0.84 -7.52
C GLU A 17 -10.48 -1.01 -6.72
N LEU A 18 -9.59 -1.85 -7.22
CA LEU A 18 -8.31 -2.14 -6.59
C LEU A 18 -7.17 -1.72 -7.50
N GLU A 19 -6.18 -1.11 -6.87
CA GLU A 19 -4.89 -0.81 -7.46
C GLU A 19 -3.84 -1.79 -6.91
N GLU A 20 -2.82 -2.10 -7.71
CA GLU A 20 -1.73 -2.99 -7.32
C GLU A 20 -0.64 -2.19 -6.61
N HIS A 21 -0.30 -2.59 -5.38
CA HIS A 21 0.75 -1.96 -4.58
C HIS A 21 1.76 -3.00 -4.09
N HIS A 22 3.02 -2.57 -3.98
CA HIS A 22 4.11 -3.38 -3.43
C HIS A 22 4.26 -3.06 -1.93
N VAL A 23 4.28 -4.10 -1.10
CA VAL A 23 4.58 -3.94 0.34
C VAL A 23 6.08 -4.10 0.53
N VAL A 24 6.80 -2.98 0.66
CA VAL A 24 8.27 -2.97 0.72
C VAL A 24 8.82 -3.62 1.99
N GLU A 25 8.06 -3.63 3.08
CA GLU A 25 8.49 -4.11 4.40
C GLU A 25 8.14 -5.57 4.71
N TYR A 26 7.42 -6.25 3.82
CA TYR A 26 7.09 -7.67 3.96
C TYR A 26 7.73 -8.39 2.78
N LEU A 27 8.56 -9.40 3.05
CA LEU A 27 9.04 -10.31 2.00
C LEU A 27 8.25 -11.61 2.11
N ASP A 28 7.85 -12.18 0.98
CA ASP A 28 7.26 -13.52 0.97
C ASP A 28 8.30 -14.58 1.41
N ASN A 29 7.87 -15.83 1.61
CA ASN A 29 8.76 -16.94 1.97
C ASN A 29 9.84 -17.26 0.89
N GLN A 30 9.86 -16.49 -0.21
CA GLN A 30 10.81 -16.60 -1.32
C GLN A 30 11.60 -15.30 -1.52
N ASP A 31 11.66 -14.43 -0.49
CA ASP A 31 12.37 -13.15 -0.48
C ASP A 31 11.91 -12.15 -1.56
N ARG A 32 10.65 -12.25 -2.03
CA ARG A 32 10.07 -11.32 -3.01
C ARG A 32 9.15 -10.33 -2.35
N THR A 33 9.13 -9.12 -2.89
CA THR A 33 8.16 -8.09 -2.50
C THR A 33 6.76 -8.52 -2.94
N PRO A 34 5.85 -8.85 -2.01
CA PRO A 34 4.52 -9.29 -2.33
C PRO A 34 3.69 -8.13 -2.85
N LYS A 35 2.83 -8.47 -3.79
CA LYS A 35 1.85 -7.56 -4.38
C LYS A 35 0.55 -7.68 -3.63
N ILE A 36 0.01 -6.55 -3.17
CA ILE A 36 -1.31 -6.47 -2.56
C ILE A 36 -2.21 -5.60 -3.42
N TYR A 37 -3.50 -5.92 -3.42
CA TYR A 37 -4.52 -5.15 -4.09
C TYR A 37 -5.31 -4.38 -3.04
N ILE A 38 -5.27 -3.04 -3.11
CA ILE A 38 -5.93 -2.18 -2.11
C ILE A 38 -6.82 -1.15 -2.80
N CYS A 39 -7.84 -0.68 -2.08
CA CYS A 39 -8.73 0.34 -2.62
C CYS A 39 -8.09 1.75 -2.57
N PRO A 40 -8.54 2.69 -3.41
CA PRO A 40 -8.03 4.07 -3.46
C PRO A 40 -8.08 4.79 -2.11
N GLU A 41 -9.10 4.51 -1.29
CA GLU A 41 -9.25 5.10 0.04
C GLU A 41 -8.10 4.69 0.98
N CYS A 42 -7.79 3.38 1.01
CA CYS A 42 -6.69 2.87 1.81
C CYS A 42 -5.34 3.37 1.30
N HIS A 43 -5.18 3.45 -0.02
CA HIS A 43 -3.97 4.00 -0.62
C HIS A 43 -3.75 5.45 -0.20
N THR A 44 -4.79 6.29 -0.30
CA THR A 44 -4.73 7.70 0.09
C THR A 44 -4.37 7.87 1.57
N GLN A 45 -4.92 7.02 2.45
CA GLN A 45 -4.58 7.02 3.88
C GLN A 45 -3.10 6.67 4.11
N GLN A 46 -2.60 5.66 3.39
CA GLN A 46 -1.20 5.27 3.47
C GLN A 46 -0.27 6.40 3.02
N GLU A 47 -0.56 7.08 1.91
CA GLU A 47 0.22 8.23 1.45
C GLU A 47 0.19 9.39 2.45
N LYS A 48 -0.98 9.69 3.03
CA LYS A 48 -1.09 10.70 4.10
C LYS A 48 -0.22 10.35 5.30
N TYR A 49 -0.21 9.08 5.72
CA TYR A 49 0.61 8.63 6.82
C TYR A 49 2.11 8.71 6.49
N LYS A 50 2.54 8.29 5.30
CA LYS A 50 3.92 8.47 4.81
C LYS A 50 4.34 9.93 4.83
N ASN A 51 3.50 10.81 4.29
CA ASN A 51 3.75 12.24 4.25
C ASN A 51 3.79 12.86 5.65
N TYR A 52 2.93 12.40 6.56
CA TYR A 52 2.98 12.82 7.97
C TYR A 52 4.31 12.42 8.61
N LEU A 53 4.71 11.16 8.48
CA LEU A 53 5.98 10.67 9.03
C LEU A 53 7.18 11.44 8.47
N LYS A 54 7.18 11.73 7.16
CA LYS A 54 8.24 12.48 6.50
C LYS A 54 8.27 13.96 6.90
N ASN A 55 7.14 14.65 6.78
CA ASN A 55 7.08 16.11 6.90
C ASN A 55 6.96 16.58 8.34
N VAL A 56 6.32 15.81 9.21
CA VAL A 56 6.10 16.18 10.62
C VAL A 56 7.14 15.52 11.51
N CYS A 57 7.35 14.21 11.34
CA CYS A 57 8.25 13.46 12.22
C CYS A 57 9.70 13.37 11.70
N GLY A 58 9.98 13.80 10.46
CA GLY A 58 11.31 13.74 9.85
C GLY A 58 11.78 12.32 9.49
N PHE A 59 10.90 11.32 9.54
CA PHE A 59 11.20 9.93 9.21
C PHE A 59 10.80 9.63 7.76
N ASP A 60 11.80 9.45 6.89
CA ASP A 60 11.58 9.04 5.51
C ASP A 60 11.66 7.50 5.41
N ILE A 61 10.49 6.86 5.41
CA ILE A 61 10.32 5.40 5.25
C ILE A 61 10.61 4.92 3.81
N ASP A 62 10.67 5.83 2.83
CA ASP A 62 11.03 5.51 1.44
C ASP A 62 12.54 5.57 1.19
N ARG A 63 13.34 6.00 2.19
CA ARG A 63 14.81 5.92 2.14
C ARG A 63 15.26 4.47 2.30
N ARG A 64 15.19 3.71 1.20
CA ARG A 64 16.00 2.50 1.00
C ARG A 64 17.47 2.88 1.27
N LYS A 65 18.06 2.25 2.29
CA LYS A 65 19.50 2.20 2.50
C LYS A 65 20.00 0.87 2.00
#